data_AF-A0A9R1MZ44-F1
#
_entry.id   AF-A0A9R1MZ44-F1
#
_cell.length_a   1.000
_cell.length_b   1.000
_cell.length_c   1.000
_cell.angle_alpha   90.00
_cell.angle_beta   90.00
_cell.angle_gamma   90.00
#
_symmetry.space_group_name_H-M   'P 1'
#
loop_
_entity.id
_entity.type
_entity.pdbx_description
1 polymer ?
#
loop_
_entity_poly.entity_id
_entity_poly.type
_entity_poly.pdbx_seq_one_letter_code
_entity_poly.pdbx_strand_id
1 'polypeptide(L)'
;FKFPIYVKTIQQGKHGSDTDVYDTNGRFVPEKFEEIFKKHAHTRPDALTSKELGEMLKANRDPKDFKGRVGAFGEWRLLYALCKDKEGFLHKETMKAVYDGRVFEKLEREKKEAKEFAKKK
;
A
#
# COMPACT_ATOMS: atom_id res chain seq x y z
N PHE A 1 6.95 -22.53 -6.44
CA PHE A 1 5.60 -21.92 -6.43
C PHE A 1 5.64 -20.62 -7.21
N LYS A 2 4.70 -20.39 -8.14
CA LYS A 2 4.50 -19.08 -8.78
C LYS A 2 3.16 -18.53 -8.29
N PHE A 3 3.08 -17.23 -8.04
CA PHE A 3 1.86 -16.54 -7.64
C PHE A 3 1.38 -15.63 -8.79
N PRO A 4 0.72 -16.19 -9.83
CA PRO A 4 0.24 -15.39 -10.94
C PRO A 4 -0.84 -14.40 -10.49
N ILE A 5 -0.84 -13.21 -11.07
CA ILE A 5 -1.89 -12.19 -10.87
C ILE A 5 -2.86 -12.28 -12.05
N TYR A 6 -4.13 -12.57 -11.76
CA TYR A 6 -5.19 -12.65 -12.77
C TYR A 6 -5.95 -11.33 -12.87
N VAL A 7 -5.58 -10.50 -13.84
CA VAL A 7 -6.18 -9.16 -14.03
C VAL A 7 -7.68 -9.24 -14.30
N LYS A 8 -8.14 -10.25 -15.08
CA LYS A 8 -9.56 -10.46 -15.40
C LYS A 8 -10.47 -10.61 -14.17
N THR A 9 -9.91 -11.08 -13.06
CA THR A 9 -10.65 -11.35 -11.82
C THR A 9 -10.07 -10.59 -10.63
N ILE A 10 -9.38 -9.47 -10.87
CA ILE A 10 -8.69 -8.71 -9.83
C ILE A 10 -9.62 -8.26 -8.70
N GLN A 11 -10.89 -8.00 -9.01
CA GLN A 11 -11.93 -7.66 -8.04
C GLN A 11 -12.16 -8.73 -6.98
N GLN A 12 -11.83 -10.01 -7.27
CA GLN A 12 -11.93 -11.10 -6.29
C GLN A 12 -10.88 -11.00 -5.18
N GLY A 13 -9.83 -10.19 -5.38
CA GLY A 13 -8.84 -9.88 -4.34
C GLY A 13 -9.32 -8.85 -3.33
N LYS A 14 -10.46 -8.18 -3.57
CA LYS A 14 -11.02 -7.22 -2.61
C LYS A 14 -11.61 -7.95 -1.40
N HIS A 15 -11.52 -7.29 -0.26
CA HIS A 15 -12.16 -7.71 0.99
C HIS A 15 -12.74 -6.49 1.70
N GLY A 16 -13.60 -6.72 2.69
CA GLY A 16 -14.09 -5.62 3.53
C GLY A 16 -12.95 -5.01 4.35
N SER A 17 -13.22 -3.87 4.97
CA SER A 17 -12.21 -3.08 5.69
C SER A 17 -11.01 -2.59 4.85
N ASP A 18 -11.12 -2.62 3.52
CA ASP A 18 -10.11 -2.07 2.61
C ASP A 18 -10.23 -0.54 2.49
N THR A 19 -9.57 0.08 1.51
CA THR A 19 -9.57 1.54 1.33
C THR A 19 -10.62 2.04 0.33
N ASP A 20 -11.35 1.14 -0.32
CA ASP A 20 -12.20 1.43 -1.48
C ASP A 20 -11.49 2.13 -2.66
N VAL A 21 -10.15 2.14 -2.70
CA VAL A 21 -9.39 2.70 -3.84
C VAL A 21 -9.63 1.89 -5.11
N TYR A 22 -9.84 0.58 -4.98
CA TYR A 22 -10.50 -0.19 -6.03
C TYR A 22 -11.99 -0.27 -5.72
N ASP A 23 -12.85 0.01 -6.68
CA ASP A 23 -14.29 -0.22 -6.53
C ASP A 23 -14.64 -1.71 -6.59
N THR A 24 -15.91 -2.06 -6.41
CA THR A 24 -16.39 -3.46 -6.43
C THR A 24 -16.17 -4.18 -7.76
N ASN A 25 -15.88 -3.46 -8.85
CA ASN A 25 -15.54 -4.02 -10.15
C ASN A 25 -14.02 -4.05 -10.39
N GLY A 26 -13.19 -3.67 -9.41
CA GLY A 26 -11.74 -3.63 -9.52
C GLY A 26 -11.19 -2.41 -10.27
N ARG A 27 -11.98 -1.34 -10.43
CA ARG A 27 -11.55 -0.12 -11.10
C ARG A 27 -10.91 0.84 -10.09
N PHE A 28 -9.77 1.44 -10.46
CA PHE A 28 -9.10 2.42 -9.61
C PHE A 28 -9.95 3.70 -9.52
N VAL A 29 -10.18 4.19 -8.30
CA VAL A 29 -10.95 5.39 -7.98
C VAL A 29 -9.98 6.47 -7.45
N PRO A 30 -9.53 7.41 -8.30
CA PRO A 30 -8.55 8.43 -7.92
C PRO A 30 -8.98 9.25 -6.70
N GLU A 31 -10.27 9.56 -6.58
CA GLU A 31 -10.82 10.38 -5.51
C GLU A 31 -10.64 9.69 -4.15
N LYS A 32 -10.89 8.37 -4.07
CA LYS A 32 -10.68 7.57 -2.87
C LYS A 32 -9.22 7.48 -2.48
N PHE A 33 -8.34 7.38 -3.47
CA PHE A 33 -6.90 7.40 -3.24
C PHE A 33 -6.43 8.76 -2.66
N GLU A 34 -6.90 9.87 -3.23
CA GLU A 34 -6.60 11.22 -2.73
C GLU A 34 -7.16 11.45 -1.33
N GLU A 35 -8.36 10.91 -1.03
CA GLU A 35 -8.98 11.02 0.28
C GLU A 35 -8.14 10.41 1.41
N ILE A 36 -7.37 9.34 1.15
CA ILE A 36 -6.50 8.75 2.16
C ILE A 36 -5.56 9.81 2.75
N PHE A 37 -4.90 10.57 1.88
CA PHE A 37 -3.93 11.57 2.32
C PHE A 37 -4.62 12.78 2.93
N LYS A 38 -5.74 13.23 2.34
CA LYS A 38 -6.53 14.33 2.91
C LYS A 38 -7.02 14.03 4.33
N LYS A 39 -7.33 12.77 4.65
CA LYS A 39 -7.88 12.36 5.94
C LYS A 39 -6.82 11.98 6.97
N HIS A 40 -5.71 11.39 6.55
CA HIS A 40 -4.76 10.75 7.48
C HIS A 40 -3.34 11.31 7.42
N ALA A 41 -2.97 12.09 6.40
CA ALA A 41 -1.61 12.60 6.24
C ALA A 41 -1.41 13.91 7.01
N HIS A 42 -1.41 13.82 8.34
CA HIS A 42 -1.37 14.97 9.24
C HIS A 42 0.01 15.62 9.31
N THR A 43 1.06 14.81 9.20
CA THR A 43 2.46 15.23 9.34
C THR A 43 2.99 15.83 8.03
N ARG A 44 2.63 15.21 6.91
CA ARG A 44 3.09 15.60 5.57
C ARG A 44 2.01 15.28 4.54
N PRO A 45 1.56 16.24 3.71
CA PRO A 45 0.40 16.04 2.83
C PRO A 45 0.56 14.92 1.78
N ASP A 46 1.78 14.53 1.46
CA ASP A 46 2.12 13.53 0.44
C ASP A 46 2.69 12.22 0.99
N ALA A 47 2.63 11.99 2.32
CA ALA A 47 3.12 10.75 2.90
C ALA A 47 2.43 10.37 4.22
N LEU A 48 2.47 9.07 4.55
CA LEU A 48 1.95 8.53 5.81
C LEU A 48 3.07 8.00 6.69
N THR A 49 3.03 8.33 7.97
CA THR A 49 3.79 7.65 9.02
C THR A 49 3.13 6.33 9.43
N SER A 50 3.86 5.48 10.17
CA SER A 50 3.32 4.24 10.76
C SER A 50 2.07 4.48 11.64
N LYS A 51 2.02 5.63 12.32
CA LYS A 51 0.90 6.00 13.20
C LYS A 51 -0.33 6.37 12.39
N GLU A 52 -0.17 7.23 11.38
CA GLU A 52 -1.23 7.66 10.47
C GLU A 52 -1.78 6.50 9.62
N LEU A 53 -0.89 5.60 9.16
CA LEU A 53 -1.31 4.37 8.52
C LEU A 53 -2.14 3.48 9.47
N GLY A 54 -1.75 3.40 10.74
CA GLY A 54 -2.50 2.69 11.76
C GLY A 54 -3.86 3.33 12.07
N GLU A 55 -3.98 4.65 11.95
CA GLU A 55 -5.23 5.39 12.06
C GLU A 55 -6.15 5.09 10.87
N MET A 56 -5.64 5.14 9.63
CA MET A 56 -6.37 4.74 8.43
C MET A 56 -6.93 3.32 8.55
N LEU A 57 -6.08 2.36 8.96
CA LEU A 57 -6.49 0.97 9.17
C LEU A 57 -7.54 0.78 10.27
N LYS A 58 -7.64 1.70 11.23
CA LYS A 58 -8.68 1.69 12.26
C LYS A 58 -9.96 2.32 11.74
N ALA A 59 -9.86 3.42 10.99
CA ALA A 59 -10.99 4.14 10.42
C ALA A 59 -11.75 3.28 9.39
N ASN A 60 -11.03 2.46 8.62
CA ASN A 60 -11.65 1.63 7.58
C ASN A 60 -12.28 0.34 8.10
N ARG A 61 -12.19 0.02 9.40
CA ARG A 61 -12.67 -1.27 9.92
C ARG A 61 -14.18 -1.44 9.77
N ASP A 62 -14.59 -2.52 9.13
CA ASP A 62 -15.94 -3.04 9.28
C ASP A 62 -16.00 -3.95 10.53
N PRO A 63 -16.86 -3.63 11.53
CA PRO A 63 -17.01 -4.45 12.73
C PRO A 63 -17.33 -5.91 12.46
N LYS A 64 -18.08 -6.21 11.38
CA LYS A 64 -18.52 -7.56 11.01
C LYS A 64 -17.48 -8.31 10.18
N ASP A 65 -16.39 -7.66 9.76
CA ASP A 65 -15.36 -8.26 8.93
C ASP A 65 -14.02 -8.41 9.67
N PHE A 66 -13.87 -9.50 10.43
CA PHE A 66 -12.59 -9.77 11.10
C PHE A 66 -11.47 -10.18 10.12
N LYS A 67 -11.80 -10.94 9.08
CA LYS A 67 -10.81 -11.45 8.13
C LYS A 67 -10.22 -10.32 7.28
N GLY A 68 -11.05 -9.43 6.73
CA GLY A 68 -10.57 -8.27 5.97
C GLY A 68 -9.78 -7.29 6.83
N ARG A 69 -10.12 -7.13 8.12
CA ARG A 69 -9.29 -6.33 9.05
C ARG A 69 -7.87 -6.87 9.20
N VAL A 70 -7.72 -8.20 9.32
CA VAL A 70 -6.39 -8.84 9.41
C VAL A 70 -5.65 -8.75 8.08
N GLY A 71 -6.35 -8.96 6.96
CA GLY A 71 -5.81 -8.80 5.60
C GLY A 71 -5.25 -7.39 5.37
N ALA A 72 -6.11 -6.37 5.54
CA ALA A 72 -5.72 -4.97 5.42
C ALA A 72 -4.52 -4.63 6.30
N PHE A 73 -4.54 -5.05 7.58
CA PHE A 73 -3.41 -4.80 8.48
C PHE A 73 -2.11 -5.42 7.96
N GLY A 74 -2.14 -6.68 7.52
CA GLY A 74 -0.96 -7.37 7.00
C GLY A 74 -0.41 -6.71 5.73
N GLU A 75 -1.27 -6.44 4.75
CA GLU A 75 -0.91 -5.84 3.47
C GLU A 75 -0.27 -4.46 3.65
N TRP A 76 -0.94 -3.57 4.40
CA TRP A 76 -0.46 -2.21 4.62
C TRP A 76 0.82 -2.18 5.47
N ARG A 77 0.95 -3.07 6.48
CA ARG A 77 2.19 -3.17 7.27
C ARG A 77 3.36 -3.69 6.44
N LEU A 78 3.13 -4.67 5.58
CA LEU A 78 4.16 -5.18 4.68
C LEU A 78 4.61 -4.09 3.71
N LEU A 79 3.65 -3.40 3.07
CA LEU A 79 3.95 -2.29 2.18
C LEU A 79 4.78 -1.21 2.89
N TYR A 80 4.35 -0.79 4.08
CA TYR A 80 5.08 0.21 4.86
C TYR A 80 6.50 -0.25 5.19
N ALA A 81 6.69 -1.50 5.62
CA ALA A 81 8.00 -2.04 5.96
C ALA A 81 8.94 -2.06 4.74
N LEU A 82 8.42 -2.36 3.55
CA LEU A 82 9.19 -2.43 2.31
C LEU A 82 9.47 -1.06 1.68
N CYS A 83 8.54 -0.11 1.82
CA CYS A 83 8.51 1.09 0.98
C CYS A 83 8.64 2.42 1.74
N LYS A 84 8.70 2.40 3.08
CA LYS A 84 8.99 3.61 3.85
C LYS A 84 10.41 4.11 3.56
N ASP A 85 10.60 5.41 3.58
CA ASP A 85 11.93 6.01 3.51
C ASP A 85 12.70 5.88 4.85
N LYS A 86 13.90 6.48 4.88
CA LYS A 86 14.77 6.49 6.05
C LYS A 86 14.18 7.28 7.23
N GLU A 87 13.33 8.26 6.95
CA GLU A 87 12.68 9.11 7.94
C GLU A 87 11.35 8.50 8.44
N GLY A 88 10.88 7.41 7.82
CA GLY A 88 9.68 6.69 8.22
C GLY A 88 8.42 7.15 7.50
N PHE A 89 8.54 7.73 6.31
CA PHE A 89 7.41 8.16 5.49
C PHE A 89 7.13 7.16 4.37
N LEU A 90 5.88 6.73 4.26
CA LEU A 90 5.36 6.03 3.09
C LEU A 90 4.78 7.05 2.12
N HIS A 91 5.55 7.35 1.08
CA HIS A 91 5.20 8.37 0.07
C HIS A 91 4.02 7.96 -0.80
N LYS A 92 3.15 8.93 -1.08
CA LYS A 92 1.96 8.80 -1.93
C LYS A 92 2.28 8.20 -3.29
N GLU A 93 3.34 8.65 -3.94
CA GLU A 93 3.75 8.11 -5.24
C GLU A 93 4.09 6.61 -5.15
N THR A 94 4.77 6.20 -4.08
CA THR A 94 5.12 4.79 -3.87
C THR A 94 3.87 3.96 -3.58
N MET A 95 2.92 4.50 -2.82
CA MET A 95 1.63 3.86 -2.59
C MET A 95 0.84 3.73 -3.89
N LYS A 96 0.85 4.76 -4.76
CA LYS A 96 0.21 4.73 -6.09
C LYS A 96 0.82 3.63 -6.98
N ALA A 97 2.14 3.48 -6.93
CA ALA A 97 2.87 2.47 -7.70
C ALA A 97 2.52 1.02 -7.32
N VAL A 98 1.86 0.78 -6.18
CA VAL A 98 1.31 -0.53 -5.84
C VAL A 98 0.15 -0.90 -6.75
N TYR A 99 -0.70 0.08 -7.08
CA TYR A 99 -1.91 -0.13 -7.87
C TYR A 99 -1.60 -0.44 -9.34
N ASP A 100 -0.55 0.16 -9.90
CA ASP A 100 -0.12 -0.08 -11.29
C ASP A 100 1.06 -1.06 -11.44
N GLY A 101 1.55 -1.62 -10.33
CA GLY A 101 2.61 -2.63 -10.32
C GLY A 101 4.05 -2.08 -10.41
N ARG A 102 4.26 -0.78 -10.62
CA ARG A 102 5.61 -0.18 -10.70
C ARG A 102 6.40 -0.30 -9.39
N VAL A 103 5.75 -0.59 -8.27
CA VAL A 103 6.41 -0.82 -6.98
C VAL A 103 7.42 -1.99 -7.04
N PHE A 104 7.15 -3.03 -7.84
CA PHE A 104 8.04 -4.18 -7.94
C PHE A 104 9.35 -3.81 -8.64
N GLU A 105 9.29 -3.07 -9.74
CA GLU A 105 10.45 -2.58 -10.46
C GLU A 105 11.28 -1.61 -9.60
N LYS A 106 10.60 -0.74 -8.83
CA LYS A 106 11.24 0.15 -7.86
C LYS A 106 12.04 -0.65 -6.83
N LEU A 107 11.43 -1.64 -6.19
CA LEU A 107 12.07 -2.49 -5.18
C LEU A 107 13.20 -3.35 -5.76
N GLU A 108 13.07 -3.82 -7.00
CA GLU A 108 14.13 -4.56 -7.67
C GLU A 108 15.37 -3.67 -7.90
N ARG A 109 15.15 -2.44 -8.38
CA ARG A 109 16.23 -1.46 -8.59
C ARG A 109 16.95 -1.13 -7.29
N GLU A 110 16.21 -0.80 -6.24
CA GLU A 110 16.78 -0.50 -4.91
C GLU A 110 17.61 -1.68 -4.36
N LYS A 111 17.14 -2.92 -4.54
CA LYS A 111 17.88 -4.12 -4.15
C LYS A 111 19.16 -4.32 -4.97
N LYS A 112 19.13 -4.04 -6.28
CA LYS A 112 20.32 -4.12 -7.14
C LYS A 112 21.36 -3.08 -6.71
N GLU A 113 20.94 -1.84 -6.50
CA GLU A 113 21.81 -0.75 -6.05
C GLU A 113 22.45 -1.05 -4.69
N ALA A 114 21.67 -1.57 -3.73
CA ALA A 114 22.20 -1.96 -2.43
C ALA A 114 23.25 -3.08 -2.52
N LYS A 115 23.04 -4.06 -3.41
CA LYS A 115 24.03 -5.13 -3.67
C LYS A 115 25.30 -4.59 -4.30
N GLU A 116 25.19 -3.70 -5.29
CA GLU A 116 26.36 -3.10 -5.94
C GLU A 116 27.14 -2.19 -4.99
N PHE A 117 26.45 -1.45 -4.12
CA PHE A 117 27.10 -0.69 -3.06
C PHE A 117 27.84 -1.60 -2.08
N ALA A 118 27.23 -2.72 -1.67
CA ALA A 118 27.86 -3.69 -0.77
C ALA A 118 29.08 -4.40 -1.39
N LYS A 119 29.10 -4.62 -2.71
CA LYS A 119 30.26 -5.19 -3.42
C LYS A 119 31.45 -4.23 -3.55
N LYS A 120 31.20 -2.93 -3.51
CA LYS A 120 32.23 -1.87 -3.62
C LYS A 120 32.85 -1.50 -2.28
N LYS A 121 32.33 -2.03 -1.18
CA LYS A 121 32.80 -1.82 0.19
C LYS A 121 33.61 -3.03 0.65
#